data_AF-A0A924L2R8-F1
#
_entry.id   AF-A0A924L2R8-F1
#
_cell.length_a   1.000
_cell.length_b   1.000
_cell.length_c   1.000
_cell.angle_alpha   90.00
_cell.angle_beta   90.00
_cell.angle_gamma   90.00
#
_symmetry.space_group_name_H-M   'P 1'
#
loop_
_entity.id
_entity.type
_entity.pdbx_description
1 polymer ?
#
loop_
_entity_poly.entity_id
_entity_poly.type
_entity_poly.pdbx_seq_one_letter_code
_entity_poly.pdbx_strand_id
1 'polypeptide(L)'
;MPSVTLSVNEKKELRFPGLGTAGYRWKCNLDDETKVKVERQLDDKPMKQNTVGASNDEIFTLTALKKGTVHATFIQYRNWEPESSAIKKMGYTIEIF
;
A
#
# COMPACT_ATOMS: atom_id res chain seq x y z
N MET A 1 -4.22 11.84 -10.07
CA MET A 1 -3.94 10.55 -9.41
C MET A 1 -2.59 10.09 -9.94
N PRO A 2 -1.59 9.77 -9.10
CA PRO A 2 -0.29 9.28 -9.55
C PRO A 2 -0.41 7.96 -10.31
N SER A 3 0.47 7.72 -11.28
CA SER A 3 0.56 6.47 -12.04
C SER A 3 1.81 5.66 -11.70
N VAL A 4 1.70 4.35 -11.83
CA VAL A 4 2.81 3.38 -11.73
C VAL A 4 2.75 2.49 -12.97
N THR A 5 3.82 2.47 -13.75
CA THR A 5 3.92 1.64 -14.94
C THR A 5 4.73 0.37 -14.62
N LEU A 6 4.24 -0.79 -15.06
CA LEU A 6 4.85 -2.10 -14.83
C LEU A 6 4.79 -2.95 -16.11
N SER A 7 5.84 -3.74 -16.35
CA SER A 7 5.77 -4.85 -17.29
C SER A 7 5.10 -6.06 -16.63
N VAL A 8 4.51 -6.98 -17.40
CA VAL A 8 4.02 -8.25 -16.84
C VAL A 8 5.14 -8.99 -16.09
N ASN A 9 4.82 -9.52 -14.90
CA ASN A 9 5.73 -10.11 -13.90
C ASN A 9 6.68 -9.14 -13.18
N GLU A 10 6.66 -7.85 -13.52
CA GLU A 10 7.43 -6.84 -12.80
C GLU A 10 6.86 -6.63 -11.38
N LYS A 11 7.77 -6.35 -10.45
CA LYS A 11 7.44 -5.99 -9.07
C LYS A 11 7.79 -4.55 -8.79
N LYS A 12 6.92 -3.86 -8.06
CA LYS A 12 7.17 -2.51 -7.55
C LYS A 12 6.77 -2.40 -6.10
N GLU A 13 7.66 -1.83 -5.30
CA GLU A 13 7.36 -1.48 -3.92
C GLU A 13 6.85 -0.05 -3.82
N LEU A 14 5.74 0.13 -3.13
CA LEU A 14 5.24 1.41 -2.64
C LEU A 14 5.38 1.44 -1.12
N ARG A 15 5.92 2.54 -0.61
CA ARG A 15 6.18 2.74 0.82
C ARG A 15 5.25 3.80 1.38
N PHE A 16 4.62 3.48 2.50
CA PHE A 16 3.68 4.36 3.18
C PHE A 16 4.09 4.57 4.64
N PRO A 17 4.07 5.83 5.13
CA PRO A 17 4.32 6.11 6.54
C PRO A 17 3.37 5.32 7.46
N GLY A 18 3.95 4.58 8.39
CA GLY A 18 3.20 3.77 9.34
C GLY A 18 2.75 4.55 10.57
N LEU A 19 1.64 4.10 11.17
CA LEU A 19 1.12 4.58 12.45
C LEU A 19 0.64 3.40 13.32
N GLY A 20 1.34 2.27 13.21
CA GLY A 20 1.00 1.01 13.85
C GLY A 20 0.97 1.07 15.38
N THR A 21 1.84 1.86 16.02
CA THR A 21 1.83 2.08 17.48
C THR A 21 0.56 2.75 17.98
N ALA A 22 -0.13 3.51 17.12
CA ALA A 22 -1.42 4.14 17.39
C ALA A 22 -2.63 3.31 16.91
N GLY A 23 -2.38 2.07 16.44
CA GLY A 23 -3.39 1.12 15.99
C GLY A 23 -3.79 1.24 14.52
N TYR A 24 -3.21 2.16 13.77
CA TYR A 24 -3.54 2.36 12.36
C TYR A 24 -2.79 1.37 11.47
N ARG A 25 -3.45 0.99 10.38
CA ARG A 25 -2.88 0.10 9.35
C ARG A 25 -3.31 0.56 7.97
N TRP A 26 -2.44 0.36 6.99
CA TRP A 26 -2.78 0.53 5.58
C TRP A 26 -3.45 -0.72 5.00
N LYS A 27 -4.47 -0.49 4.18
CA LYS A 27 -5.12 -1.49 3.32
C LYS A 27 -5.08 -1.01 1.88
N CYS A 28 -4.96 -1.94 0.94
CA CYS A 28 -5.07 -1.68 -0.49
C CYS A 28 -6.32 -2.37 -1.03
N ASN A 29 -7.15 -1.61 -1.74
CA ASN A 29 -8.29 -2.11 -2.50
C ASN A 29 -7.98 -1.93 -4.00
N LEU A 30 -8.14 -2.99 -4.78
CA LEU A 30 -8.00 -2.95 -6.23
C LEU A 30 -9.39 -3.00 -6.87
N ASP A 31 -9.56 -2.35 -8.02
CA ASP A 31 -10.74 -2.55 -8.86
C ASP A 31 -10.70 -3.86 -9.66
N ASP A 32 -9.49 -4.42 -9.89
CA ASP A 32 -9.28 -5.70 -10.56
C ASP A 32 -8.08 -6.47 -9.96
N GLU A 33 -8.35 -7.40 -9.06
CA GLU A 33 -7.35 -8.25 -8.40
C GLU A 33 -6.76 -9.32 -9.34
N THR A 34 -7.30 -9.50 -10.55
CA THR A 34 -6.79 -10.52 -11.50
C THR A 34 -5.57 -10.06 -12.29
N LYS A 35 -5.30 -8.75 -12.30
CA LYS A 35 -4.20 -8.12 -13.04
C LYS A 35 -3.01 -7.73 -12.17
N VAL A 36 -3.23 -7.50 -10.87
CA VAL A 36 -2.16 -7.14 -9.92
C VAL A 36 -2.35 -7.91 -8.63
N LYS A 37 -1.29 -8.57 -8.17
CA LYS A 37 -1.20 -9.09 -6.80
C LYS A 37 -0.54 -8.06 -5.90
N VAL A 38 -1.07 -7.86 -4.69
CA VAL A 38 -0.51 -6.93 -3.71
C VAL A 38 -0.19 -7.67 -2.42
N GLU A 39 1.05 -7.54 -1.97
CA GLU A 39 1.53 -8.10 -0.70
C GLU A 39 1.94 -6.96 0.22
N ARG A 40 1.50 -7.00 1.48
CA ARG A 40 1.81 -5.99 2.49
C ARG A 40 2.77 -6.55 3.53
N GLN A 41 3.82 -5.80 3.83
CA GLN A 41 4.75 -6.08 4.91
C GLN A 41 5.10 -4.80 5.69
N LEU A 42 5.59 -4.94 6.91
CA LEU A 42 6.23 -3.82 7.62
C LEU A 42 7.65 -3.68 7.08
N ASP A 43 8.14 -2.45 6.98
CA ASP A 43 9.57 -2.20 6.74
C ASP A 43 10.36 -2.80 7.90
N ASP A 44 11.28 -3.70 7.57
CA ASP A 44 12.15 -4.41 8.50
C ASP A 44 13.43 -3.63 8.82
N LYS A 45 13.67 -2.54 8.09
CA LYS A 45 14.80 -1.65 8.33
C LYS A 45 14.71 -1.07 9.74
N PRO A 46 15.84 -1.08 10.50
CA PRO A 46 15.86 -0.49 11.82
C PRO A 46 15.43 0.97 11.73
N MET A 47 14.45 1.36 12.55
CA MET A 47 13.99 2.74 12.61
C MET A 47 15.21 3.63 12.86
N LYS A 48 15.45 4.60 11.96
CA LYS A 48 16.60 5.52 12.09
C LYS A 48 16.60 6.31 13.41
N GLN A 49 15.48 6.33 14.12
CA GLN A 49 15.34 6.95 15.44
C GLN A 49 14.60 6.02 16.39
N ASN A 50 15.24 5.65 17.49
CA ASN A 50 14.64 4.97 18.64
C ASN A 50 13.76 5.95 19.46
N THR A 51 12.82 6.62 18.81
CA THR A 51 11.92 7.55 19.48
C THR A 51 10.67 6.78 19.94
N VAL A 52 10.27 6.97 21.19
CA VAL A 52 9.01 6.41 21.71
C VAL A 52 7.85 6.85 20.81
N GLY A 53 7.00 5.90 20.42
CA GLY A 53 5.85 6.13 19.55
C GLY A 53 6.13 6.02 18.06
N ALA A 54 7.38 5.85 17.64
CA ALA A 54 7.72 5.67 16.23
C ALA A 54 7.17 4.32 15.70
N SER A 55 6.69 4.31 14.44
CA SER A 55 6.15 3.12 13.77
C SER A 55 6.95 2.81 12.50
N ASN A 56 7.15 1.53 12.21
CA ASN A 56 7.68 1.10 10.92
C ASN A 56 6.72 1.50 9.78
N ASP A 57 7.29 1.90 8.65
CA ASP A 57 6.54 2.10 7.42
C ASP A 57 5.88 0.78 6.96
N GLU A 58 4.83 0.89 6.17
CA GLU A 58 4.20 -0.25 5.50
C GLU A 58 4.65 -0.26 4.03
N ILE A 59 5.15 -1.41 3.58
CA ILE A 59 5.58 -1.66 2.20
C ILE A 59 4.51 -2.51 1.51
N PHE A 60 4.09 -2.06 0.35
CA PHE A 60 3.20 -2.79 -0.55
C PHE A 60 3.95 -3.18 -1.81
N THR A 61 4.13 -4.48 -2.00
CA THR A 61 4.74 -5.05 -3.20
C THR A 61 3.64 -5.37 -4.21
N LEU A 62 3.60 -4.60 -5.29
CA LEU A 62 2.73 -4.81 -6.44
C LEU A 62 3.43 -5.77 -7.39
N THR A 63 2.77 -6.87 -7.77
CA THR A 63 3.25 -7.79 -8.83
C THR A 63 2.26 -7.75 -9.98
N ALA A 64 2.71 -7.30 -11.15
CA ALA A 64 1.88 -7.28 -12.36
C ALA A 64 1.69 -8.69 -12.91
N LEU A 65 0.44 -9.11 -13.13
CA LEU A 65 0.08 -10.46 -13.59
C LEU A 65 -0.38 -10.48 -15.05
N LYS A 66 -1.10 -9.45 -15.48
CA LYS A 66 -1.70 -9.35 -16.81
C LYS A 66 -1.74 -7.91 -17.28
N LYS A 67 -1.65 -7.70 -18.59
CA LYS A 67 -1.74 -6.38 -19.23
C LYS A 67 -3.07 -5.69 -18.93
N GLY A 68 -3.04 -4.36 -18.91
CA GLY A 68 -4.20 -3.50 -18.71
C GLY A 68 -3.98 -2.46 -17.62
N THR A 69 -5.07 -1.81 -17.21
CA THR A 69 -5.05 -0.77 -16.18
C THR A 69 -5.82 -1.24 -14.94
N VAL A 70 -5.29 -0.93 -13.76
CA VAL A 70 -5.89 -1.20 -12.45
C VAL A 70 -5.85 0.08 -11.61
N HIS A 71 -6.93 0.40 -10.92
CA HIS A 71 -6.97 1.47 -9.93
C HIS A 71 -6.80 0.88 -8.52
N ALA A 72 -5.74 1.30 -7.84
CA ALA A 72 -5.48 0.93 -6.46
C ALA A 72 -5.84 2.08 -5.52
N THR A 73 -6.57 1.77 -4.45
CA THR A 73 -6.89 2.70 -3.38
C THR A 73 -6.28 2.21 -2.07
N PHE A 74 -5.33 2.99 -1.55
CA PHE A 74 -4.71 2.76 -0.25
C PHE A 74 -5.42 3.58 0.82
N ILE A 75 -5.78 2.95 1.92
CA ILE A 75 -6.57 3.56 2.99
C ILE A 75 -5.91 3.24 4.33
N GLN A 76 -5.70 4.26 5.18
CA GLN A 76 -5.16 4.09 6.53
C GLN A 76 -6.25 4.30 7.58
N TYR A 77 -6.55 3.25 8.34
CA TYR A 77 -7.57 3.26 9.39
C TYR A 77 -7.23 2.23 10.47
N ARG A 78 -7.92 2.27 11.61
CA ARG A 78 -7.82 1.24 12.63
C ARG A 78 -8.74 0.08 12.27
N ASN A 79 -8.26 -1.16 12.34
CA ASN A 79 -9.04 -2.33 11.89
C ASN A 79 -10.36 -2.55 12.66
N TRP A 80 -10.52 -1.94 13.85
CA TRP A 80 -11.75 -1.98 14.64
C TRP A 80 -12.70 -0.80 14.39
N GLU A 81 -12.29 0.20 13.61
CA GLU A 81 -13.10 1.32 13.16
C GLU A 81 -13.59 1.08 11.73
N PRO A 82 -14.72 1.68 11.31
CA PRO A 82 -15.15 1.58 9.93
C PRO A 82 -14.17 2.26 8.98
N GLU A 83 -14.08 1.80 7.73
CA GLU A 83 -13.20 2.43 6.71
C GLU A 83 -13.53 3.92 6.46
N SER A 84 -14.76 4.35 6.75
CA SER A 84 -15.15 5.77 6.71
C SER A 84 -14.40 6.64 7.71
N SER A 85 -13.82 6.07 8.77
CA SER A 85 -12.97 6.76 9.74
C SER A 85 -11.50 6.84 9.29
N ALA A 86 -11.20 6.50 8.04
CA ALA A 86 -9.85 6.57 7.51
C ALA A 86 -9.25 7.97 7.64
N ILE A 87 -8.05 8.02 8.19
CA ILE A 87 -7.29 9.27 8.37
C ILE A 87 -6.51 9.64 7.11
N LYS A 88 -6.33 8.69 6.19
CA LYS A 88 -5.63 8.92 4.93
C LYS A 88 -6.14 8.00 3.82
N LYS A 89 -6.23 8.55 2.61
CA LYS A 89 -6.62 7.85 1.39
C LYS A 89 -5.72 8.28 0.24
N MET A 90 -5.18 7.32 -0.51
CA MET A 90 -4.31 7.57 -1.66
C MET A 90 -4.70 6.68 -2.83
N GLY A 91 -4.90 7.28 -4.00
CA GLY A 91 -5.24 6.56 -5.23
C GLY A 91 -4.05 6.45 -6.17
N TYR A 92 -3.88 5.30 -6.82
CA TYR A 92 -2.90 5.08 -7.89
C TYR A 92 -3.56 4.44 -9.11
N THR A 93 -3.11 4.85 -10.29
CA THR A 93 -3.37 4.14 -11.55
C THR A 93 -2.16 3.25 -11.84
N ILE A 94 -2.38 1.94 -12.00
CA ILE A 94 -1.34 0.97 -12.34
C ILE A 94 -1.53 0.58 -13.81
N GLU A 95 -0.53 0.89 -14.63
CA GLU A 95 -0.52 0.61 -16.06
C GLU A 95 0.41 -0.56 -16.35
N ILE A 96 -0.14 -1.63 -16.95
CA ILE A 96 0.59 -2.88 -17.17
C ILE A 96 0.68 -3.15 -18.67
N PHE A 97 1.91 -3.23 -19.20
CA PHE A 97 2.19 -3.39 -20.63
C PHE A 97 2.92 -4.69 -20.99
#